data_AF-A0A1Y3EDS5-F1
#
_entry.id   AF-A0A1Y3EDS5-F1
#
_cell.length_a   1.000
_cell.length_b   1.000
_cell.length_c   1.000
_cell.angle_alpha   90.00
_cell.angle_beta   90.00
_cell.angle_gamma   90.00
#
_symmetry.space_group_name_H-M   'P 1'
#
loop_
_entity.id
_entity.type
_entity.pdbx_description
1 polymer ?
#
loop_
_entity_poly.entity_id
_entity_poly.type
_entity_poly.pdbx_seq_one_letter_code
_entity_poly.pdbx_strand_id
1 'polypeptide(L)'
;MAGILFDDVFVIKDIDPEGKKFDSVSRLFCESEAYKMDLILDIHSHLYPVELGDKFRLVLTSTLRDDGGYGTTEEEEYDVHFKSSRLDSFDYVMHGKIYRIDDAGGTGGIDSAHVATYASFGGLLMRLEGDVKNMISFDTYMNIYLLLKRVGF
;
A
#
# COMPACT_ATOMS: atom_id res chain seq x y z
N MET A 1 -10.74 -15.17 4.78
CA MET A 1 -9.94 -14.02 4.32
C MET A 1 -10.61 -12.76 4.81
N ALA A 2 -10.38 -12.38 6.06
CA ALA A 2 -10.97 -11.18 6.64
C ALA A 2 -10.01 -9.99 6.50
N GLY A 3 -10.57 -8.82 6.17
CA GLY A 3 -9.91 -7.52 6.26
C GLY A 3 -8.92 -7.17 5.15
N ILE A 4 -8.78 -7.97 4.08
CA ILE A 4 -7.98 -7.57 2.90
C ILE A 4 -8.77 -6.52 2.13
N LEU A 5 -8.19 -5.34 1.96
CA LEU A 5 -8.77 -4.23 1.22
C LEU A 5 -8.31 -4.23 -0.23
N PHE A 6 -7.05 -4.61 -0.45
CA PHE A 6 -6.43 -4.59 -1.76
C PHE A 6 -5.29 -5.60 -1.84
N ASP A 7 -5.10 -6.22 -3.01
CA ASP A 7 -4.07 -7.24 -3.26
C ASP A 7 -3.73 -7.22 -4.75
N ASP A 8 -2.50 -6.84 -5.08
CA ASP A 8 -2.04 -6.75 -6.46
C ASP A 8 -0.53 -6.89 -6.59
N VAL A 9 -0.06 -7.20 -7.80
CA VAL A 9 1.35 -7.28 -8.16
C VAL A 9 1.76 -6.05 -8.96
N PHE A 10 2.79 -5.36 -8.46
CA PHE A 10 3.36 -4.18 -9.07
C PHE A 10 4.77 -4.44 -9.60
N VAL A 11 5.08 -3.73 -10.69
CA VAL A 11 6.41 -3.69 -11.30
C VAL A 11 7.03 -2.33 -11.07
N ILE A 12 8.26 -2.28 -10.56
CA ILE A 12 9.01 -1.04 -10.38
C ILE A 12 9.46 -0.53 -11.75
N LYS A 13 8.97 0.65 -12.13
CA LYS A 13 9.34 1.33 -13.38
C LYS A 13 10.47 2.30 -13.19
N ASP A 14 10.45 3.02 -12.08
CA ASP A 14 11.45 4.04 -11.77
C ASP A 14 11.68 4.16 -10.27
N ILE A 15 12.88 4.60 -9.90
CA ILE A 15 13.32 4.80 -8.52
C ILE A 15 13.93 6.19 -8.43
N ASP A 16 13.35 7.06 -7.61
CA ASP A 16 13.82 8.43 -7.36
C ASP A 16 14.02 9.27 -8.66
N PRO A 17 12.96 9.56 -9.45
CA PRO A 17 13.07 10.32 -10.70
C PRO A 17 13.59 11.75 -10.50
N GLU A 18 13.42 12.33 -9.30
CA GLU A 18 13.97 13.64 -8.93
C GLU A 18 15.40 13.57 -8.36
N GLY A 19 16.03 12.39 -8.44
CA GLY A 19 17.28 12.08 -7.78
C GLY A 19 17.09 11.69 -6.31
N LYS A 20 18.08 10.97 -5.79
CA LYS A 20 18.10 10.49 -4.40
C LYS A 20 18.26 11.67 -3.43
N LYS A 21 17.15 12.10 -2.84
CA LYS A 21 17.13 13.19 -1.83
C LYS A 21 17.47 12.71 -0.43
N PHE A 22 17.22 11.43 -0.13
CA PHE A 22 17.43 10.82 1.18
C PHE A 22 18.26 9.55 1.05
N ASP A 23 19.19 9.31 1.97
CA ASP A 23 20.06 8.13 1.86
C ASP A 23 19.34 6.81 2.16
N SER A 24 18.40 6.82 3.09
CA SER A 24 17.74 5.62 3.59
C SER A 24 16.33 5.41 3.03
N VAL A 25 15.77 6.40 2.35
CA VAL A 25 14.40 6.37 1.81
C VAL A 25 14.45 6.60 0.31
N SER A 26 13.76 5.75 -0.43
CA SER A 26 13.61 5.90 -1.88
C SER A 26 12.13 5.93 -2.23
N ARG A 27 11.79 6.76 -3.22
CA ARG A 27 10.46 6.87 -3.80
C ARG A 27 10.37 6.00 -5.04
N LEU A 28 9.52 4.98 -4.96
CA LEU A 28 9.28 4.05 -6.05
C LEU A 28 8.10 4.53 -6.90
N PHE A 29 8.25 4.39 -8.21
CA PHE A 29 7.17 4.53 -9.18
C PHE A 29 6.90 3.17 -9.77
N CYS A 30 5.70 2.67 -9.51
CA CYS A 30 5.31 1.30 -9.78
C CYS A 30 4.02 1.28 -10.59
N GLU A 31 3.92 0.30 -11.49
CA GLU A 31 2.73 0.09 -12.32
C GLU A 31 2.19 -1.32 -12.05
N SER A 32 0.88 -1.45 -11.89
CA SER A 32 0.19 -2.73 -11.71
C SER A 32 0.23 -3.56 -13.00
N GLU A 33 0.44 -4.87 -12.84
CA GLU A 33 0.41 -5.81 -13.96
C GLU A 33 -1.02 -6.16 -14.40
N ALA A 34 -1.96 -6.17 -13.46
CA ALA A 34 -3.32 -6.68 -13.68
C ALA A 34 -4.35 -5.58 -14.00
N TYR A 35 -4.25 -4.43 -13.35
CA TYR A 35 -5.35 -3.46 -13.27
C TYR A 35 -5.03 -2.07 -13.83
N LYS A 36 -3.85 -1.86 -14.44
CA LYS A 36 -3.38 -0.54 -14.94
C LYS A 36 -3.52 0.56 -13.87
N MET A 37 -3.07 0.24 -12.67
CA MET A 37 -3.03 1.15 -11.52
C MET A 37 -1.62 1.68 -11.35
N ASP A 38 -1.51 2.95 -11.01
CA ASP A 38 -0.24 3.60 -10.73
C ASP A 38 -0.03 3.71 -9.22
N LEU A 39 1.17 3.37 -8.77
CA LEU A 39 1.55 3.39 -7.37
C LEU A 39 2.83 4.21 -7.21
N ILE A 40 2.77 5.20 -6.33
CA ILE A 40 3.95 5.88 -5.80
C ILE A 40 4.08 5.48 -4.34
N LEU A 41 5.23 4.95 -3.95
CA LEU A 41 5.46 4.47 -2.59
C LEU A 41 6.85 4.86 -2.09
N ASP A 42 6.90 5.52 -0.94
CA ASP A 42 8.15 5.74 -0.22
C ASP A 42 8.47 4.51 0.64
N ILE A 43 9.68 3.94 0.47
CA ILE A 43 10.14 2.79 1.25
C ILE A 43 11.49 3.05 1.89
N HIS A 44 11.78 2.32 2.98
CA HIS A 44 13.09 2.33 3.60
C HIS A 44 14.04 1.37 2.86
N SER A 45 14.82 1.91 1.92
CA SER A 45 15.64 1.15 0.97
C SER A 45 16.77 0.34 1.62
N HIS A 46 17.18 0.67 2.84
CA HIS A 46 18.16 -0.12 3.59
C HIS A 46 17.56 -1.42 4.17
N LEU A 47 16.28 -1.39 4.59
CA LEU A 47 15.60 -2.59 5.11
C LEU A 47 15.09 -3.47 3.98
N TYR A 48 14.59 -2.85 2.91
CA TYR A 48 14.00 -3.54 1.77
C TYR A 48 14.67 -3.05 0.48
N PRO A 49 15.83 -3.62 0.10
CA PRO A 49 16.52 -3.23 -1.12
C PRO A 49 15.70 -3.70 -2.33
N VAL A 50 15.46 -2.78 -3.26
CA VAL A 50 14.72 -3.04 -4.50
C VAL A 50 15.51 -2.53 -5.70
N GLU A 51 15.36 -3.22 -6.83
CA GLU A 51 15.99 -2.85 -8.08
C GLU A 51 14.95 -2.45 -9.14
N LEU A 52 15.39 -1.70 -10.14
CA LEU A 52 14.52 -1.28 -11.24
C LEU A 52 14.09 -2.51 -12.05
N GLY A 53 12.78 -2.66 -12.28
CA GLY A 53 12.20 -3.83 -12.93
C GLY A 53 11.81 -4.97 -11.99
N ASP A 54 12.12 -4.88 -10.68
CA ASP A 54 11.66 -5.86 -9.71
C ASP A 54 10.12 -5.88 -9.62
N LYS A 55 9.58 -7.06 -9.33
CA LYS A 55 8.16 -7.27 -9.05
C LYS A 55 7.94 -7.54 -7.57
N PHE A 56 6.90 -6.96 -7.03
CA PHE A 56 6.46 -7.24 -5.68
C PHE A 56 4.94 -7.32 -5.60
N ARG A 57 4.46 -8.15 -4.69
CA ARG A 57 3.06 -8.23 -4.33
C ARG A 57 2.81 -7.28 -3.18
N LEU A 58 1.86 -6.38 -3.36
CA LEU A 58 1.40 -5.44 -2.35
C LEU A 58 0.01 -5.86 -1.88
N VAL A 59 -0.14 -5.98 -0.57
CA VAL A 59 -1.42 -6.25 0.08
C VAL A 59 -1.71 -5.15 1.09
N LEU A 60 -2.88 -4.53 0.98
CA LEU A 60 -3.41 -3.61 1.99
C LEU A 60 -4.49 -4.32 2.79
N THR A 61 -4.41 -4.19 4.11
CA THR A 61 -5.38 -4.80 5.02
C THR A 61 -5.70 -3.86 6.18
N SER A 62 -6.93 -3.92 6.66
CA SER A 62 -7.36 -3.17 7.86
C SER A 62 -6.96 -3.86 9.17
N THR A 63 -6.66 -5.16 9.13
CA THR A 63 -6.31 -5.93 10.33
C THR A 63 -5.29 -7.02 10.01
N LEU A 64 -4.36 -7.23 10.94
CA LEU A 64 -3.36 -8.30 10.86
C LEU A 64 -3.86 -9.64 11.43
N ARG A 65 -5.02 -9.66 12.10
CA ARG A 65 -5.59 -10.87 12.70
C ARG A 65 -6.35 -11.69 11.65
N ASP A 66 -6.09 -12.98 11.62
CA ASP A 66 -6.77 -13.90 10.68
C ASP A 66 -8.25 -14.15 11.04
N ASP A 67 -8.63 -13.91 12.29
CA ASP A 67 -9.97 -14.17 12.82
C ASP A 67 -11.01 -13.10 12.43
N GLY A 68 -10.61 -12.01 11.77
CA GLY A 68 -11.57 -10.99 11.30
C GLY A 68 -12.39 -10.32 12.41
N GLY A 69 -11.96 -10.48 13.66
CA GLY A 69 -12.58 -9.84 14.80
C GLY A 69 -12.53 -8.32 14.62
N TYR A 70 -13.64 -7.75 14.16
CA TYR A 70 -13.99 -6.36 14.42
C TYR A 70 -14.31 -6.28 15.92
N GLY A 71 -13.26 -6.23 16.72
CA GLY A 71 -13.32 -6.39 18.16
C GLY A 71 -12.67 -5.21 18.82
N THR A 72 -13.46 -4.15 18.97
CA THR A 72 -13.56 -3.32 20.19
C THR A 72 -12.28 -2.76 20.77
N THR A 73 -12.24 -1.43 20.75
CA THR A 73 -11.33 -0.58 21.52
C THR A 73 -9.94 -0.62 20.92
N GLU A 74 -9.57 0.49 20.28
CA GLU A 74 -8.22 1.04 20.29
C GLU A 74 -7.11 -0.03 20.35
N GLU A 75 -6.40 -0.24 19.23
CA GLU A 75 -5.09 -0.88 19.26
C GLU A 75 -4.16 0.01 20.14
N GLU A 76 -4.33 -0.02 21.46
CA GLU A 76 -3.68 0.89 22.42
C GLU A 76 -2.22 0.49 22.65
N GLU A 77 -1.84 -0.74 22.29
CA GLU A 77 -0.48 -1.21 22.50
C GLU A 77 0.00 -2.19 21.43
N TYR A 78 1.14 -1.86 20.84
CA TYR A 78 1.85 -2.74 19.91
C TYR A 78 2.42 -3.93 20.69
N ASP A 79 1.84 -5.12 20.48
CA ASP A 79 2.37 -6.36 21.04
C ASP A 79 3.50 -6.89 20.14
N VAL A 80 4.73 -6.80 20.62
CA VAL A 80 5.95 -7.28 19.95
C VAL A 80 5.92 -8.80 19.73
N HIS A 81 5.14 -9.54 20.51
CA HIS A 81 5.00 -11.00 20.40
C HIS A 81 3.83 -11.44 19.53
N PHE A 82 3.10 -10.51 18.92
CA PHE A 82 2.02 -10.82 18.00
C PHE A 82 2.54 -11.58 16.78
N LYS A 83 2.26 -12.88 16.72
CA LYS A 83 2.54 -13.74 15.58
C LYS A 83 1.26 -13.96 14.79
N SER A 84 1.28 -13.54 13.53
CA SER A 84 0.22 -13.83 12.57
C SER A 84 0.83 -14.57 11.39
N SER A 85 0.14 -15.61 10.92
CA SER A 85 0.55 -16.36 9.74
C SER A 85 0.70 -15.45 8.50
N ARG A 86 -0.06 -14.35 8.48
CA ARG A 86 0.02 -13.30 7.48
C ARG A 86 1.36 -12.59 7.56
N LEU A 87 1.75 -12.06 8.73
CA LEU A 87 3.01 -11.32 8.90
C LEU A 87 4.23 -12.14 8.49
N ASP A 88 4.27 -13.42 8.88
CA ASP A 88 5.39 -14.31 8.57
C ASP A 88 5.58 -14.57 7.07
N SER A 89 4.55 -14.29 6.25
CA SER A 89 4.58 -14.54 4.80
C SER A 89 5.08 -13.36 3.97
N PHE A 90 5.21 -12.17 4.55
CA PHE A 90 5.63 -10.93 3.89
C PHE A 90 6.97 -10.44 4.42
N ASP A 91 7.75 -9.80 3.56
CA ASP A 91 9.12 -9.38 3.85
C ASP A 91 9.18 -7.99 4.47
N TYR A 92 8.19 -7.14 4.18
CA TYR A 92 8.16 -5.76 4.61
C TYR A 92 6.74 -5.35 4.98
N VAL A 93 6.58 -4.73 6.16
CA VAL A 93 5.28 -4.34 6.71
C VAL A 93 5.34 -2.91 7.22
N MET A 94 4.31 -2.13 6.90
CA MET A 94 4.12 -0.77 7.40
C MET A 94 2.72 -0.61 7.98
N HIS A 95 2.61 0.20 9.03
CA HIS A 95 1.33 0.64 9.59
C HIS A 95 1.16 2.14 9.34
N GLY A 96 -0.03 2.53 8.88
CA GLY A 96 -0.29 3.89 8.47
C GLY A 96 -1.77 4.21 8.41
N LYS A 97 -2.07 5.39 7.87
CA LYS A 97 -3.43 5.91 7.83
C LYS A 97 -3.71 6.56 6.48
N ILE A 98 -4.91 6.33 5.96
CA ILE A 98 -5.41 7.04 4.79
C ILE A 98 -5.81 8.44 5.23
N TYR A 99 -5.22 9.48 4.64
CA TYR A 99 -5.49 10.86 5.04
C TYR A 99 -6.24 11.66 3.98
N ARG A 100 -6.24 11.19 2.73
CA ARG A 100 -6.89 11.88 1.62
C ARG A 100 -7.27 10.89 0.54
N ILE A 101 -8.48 11.02 0.02
CA ILE A 101 -8.98 10.31 -1.15
C ILE A 101 -9.46 11.39 -2.11
N ASP A 102 -8.89 11.44 -3.30
CA ASP A 102 -9.31 12.34 -4.37
C ASP A 102 -10.05 11.53 -5.43
N ASP A 103 -11.30 11.89 -5.67
CA ASP A 103 -12.02 11.46 -6.86
C ASP A 103 -11.48 12.29 -8.04
N ALA A 104 -10.65 11.70 -8.89
CA ALA A 104 -10.16 12.35 -10.11
C ALA A 104 -11.26 12.52 -11.18
N GLY A 105 -12.53 12.29 -10.82
CA GLY A 105 -13.73 12.43 -11.63
C GLY A 105 -14.26 13.85 -11.74
N GLY A 106 -13.43 14.78 -12.22
CA GLY A 106 -13.87 16.10 -12.68
C GLY A 106 -14.01 16.11 -14.21
N THR A 107 -15.25 16.11 -14.71
CA THR A 107 -15.63 16.47 -16.10
C THR A 107 -15.41 15.48 -17.26
N GLY A 108 -15.93 14.25 -17.18
CA GLY A 108 -16.15 13.47 -18.42
C GLY A 108 -16.57 12.02 -18.26
N GLY A 109 -17.88 11.74 -18.39
CA GLY A 109 -18.41 10.40 -18.67
C GLY A 109 -18.50 9.45 -17.48
N ILE A 110 -19.58 8.66 -17.46
CA ILE A 110 -19.97 7.73 -16.39
C ILE A 110 -19.07 6.47 -16.34
N ASP A 111 -18.13 6.30 -17.28
CA ASP A 111 -17.41 5.03 -17.53
C ASP A 111 -15.92 5.02 -17.13
N SER A 112 -15.36 6.09 -16.54
CA SER A 112 -13.93 6.10 -16.15
C SER A 112 -13.68 6.99 -14.93
N ALA A 113 -14.34 6.68 -13.82
CA ALA A 113 -14.00 7.31 -12.55
C ALA A 113 -12.68 6.72 -12.03
N HIS A 114 -11.61 7.49 -12.15
CA HIS A 114 -10.33 7.20 -11.50
C HIS A 114 -10.31 7.85 -10.10
N VAL A 115 -9.77 7.14 -9.12
CA VAL A 115 -9.60 7.60 -7.75
C VAL A 115 -8.12 7.53 -7.39
N ALA A 116 -7.64 8.57 -6.71
CA ALA A 116 -6.31 8.61 -6.12
C ALA A 116 -6.43 8.58 -4.59
N THR A 117 -5.98 7.49 -3.99
CA THR A 117 -5.92 7.30 -2.54
C THR A 117 -4.53 7.63 -2.02
N TYR A 118 -4.46 8.47 -1.00
CA TYR A 118 -3.23 8.86 -0.34
C TYR A 118 -3.17 8.34 1.09
N ALA A 119 -2.07 7.67 1.41
CA ALA A 119 -1.79 7.16 2.74
C ALA A 119 -0.44 7.64 3.26
N SER A 120 -0.31 7.68 4.59
CA SER A 120 0.93 8.02 5.29
C SER A 120 1.27 6.94 6.31
N PHE A 121 2.49 6.43 6.22
CA PHE A 121 3.07 5.42 7.09
C PHE A 121 4.16 6.08 7.96
N GLY A 122 3.75 6.94 8.89
CA GLY A 122 4.68 7.64 9.79
C GLY A 122 5.61 8.63 9.08
N GLY A 123 5.19 9.20 7.95
CA GLY A 123 5.99 10.13 7.14
C GLY A 123 6.44 9.56 5.78
N LEU A 124 6.38 8.24 5.60
CA LEU A 124 6.50 7.61 4.28
C LEU A 124 5.16 7.71 3.55
N LEU A 125 5.15 8.34 2.38
CA LEU A 125 3.91 8.62 1.65
C LEU A 125 3.62 7.53 0.62
N MET A 126 2.34 7.30 0.40
CA MET A 126 1.83 6.44 -0.66
C MET A 126 0.75 7.18 -1.44
N ARG A 127 0.78 7.03 -2.75
CA ARG A 127 -0.32 7.39 -3.66
C ARG A 127 -0.65 6.18 -4.52
N LEU A 128 -1.87 5.69 -4.41
CA LEU A 128 -2.40 4.65 -5.28
C LEU A 128 -3.49 5.26 -6.16
N GLU A 129 -3.38 5.10 -7.47
CA GLU A 129 -4.30 5.65 -8.46
C GLU A 129 -4.85 4.53 -9.35
N GLY A 130 -6.17 4.51 -9.55
CA GLY A 130 -6.82 3.47 -10.34
C GLY A 130 -8.34 3.58 -10.38
N ASP A 131 -9.02 2.54 -10.86
CA ASP A 131 -10.49 2.51 -10.96
C ASP A 131 -11.14 2.50 -9.57
N VAL A 132 -12.21 3.30 -9.40
CA VAL A 132 -13.07 3.34 -8.20
C VAL A 132 -13.39 1.93 -7.69
N LYS A 133 -13.68 0.98 -8.60
CA LYS A 133 -14.11 -0.39 -8.23
C LYS A 133 -13.13 -1.12 -7.31
N ASN A 134 -11.83 -0.87 -7.49
CA ASN A 134 -10.78 -1.47 -6.67
C ASN A 134 -10.53 -0.69 -5.37
N MET A 135 -11.11 0.50 -5.23
CA MET A 135 -10.89 1.43 -4.12
C MET A 135 -12.14 1.67 -3.25
N ILE A 136 -13.25 1.00 -3.54
CA ILE A 136 -14.53 1.15 -2.81
C ILE A 136 -14.36 0.88 -1.30
N SER A 137 -13.40 0.04 -0.92
CA SER A 137 -13.17 -0.34 0.47
C SER A 137 -12.29 0.63 1.27
N PHE A 138 -11.78 1.70 0.65
CA PHE A 138 -10.99 2.70 1.35
C PHE A 138 -11.87 3.79 1.93
N ASP A 139 -11.65 4.09 3.22
CA ASP A 139 -12.28 5.21 3.90
C ASP A 139 -11.21 6.18 4.41
N THR A 140 -11.57 7.45 4.47
CA THR A 140 -10.68 8.48 5.00
C THR A 140 -10.52 8.27 6.50
N TYR A 141 -9.31 8.48 7.01
CA TYR A 141 -8.96 8.25 8.41
C TYR A 141 -8.99 6.78 8.87
N MET A 142 -9.04 5.83 7.93
CA MET A 142 -8.89 4.41 8.25
C MET A 142 -7.42 4.06 8.50
N ASN A 143 -7.17 3.26 9.54
CA ASN A 143 -5.87 2.63 9.77
C ASN A 143 -5.69 1.48 8.78
N ILE A 144 -4.52 1.42 8.16
CA ILE A 144 -4.17 0.41 7.18
C ILE A 144 -2.79 -0.16 7.46
N TYR A 145 -2.66 -1.44 7.17
CA TYR A 145 -1.41 -2.16 7.14
C TYR A 145 -1.06 -2.45 5.69
N LEU A 146 0.16 -2.08 5.30
CA LEU A 146 0.74 -2.38 4.01
C LEU A 146 1.72 -3.53 4.20
N LEU A 147 1.56 -4.57 3.40
CA LEU A 147 2.43 -5.74 3.39
C LEU A 147 3.00 -5.91 1.99
N LEU A 148 4.33 -5.98 1.89
CA LEU A 148 5.04 -6.26 0.63
C LEU A 148 5.74 -7.60 0.72
N LYS A 149 5.66 -8.33 -0.39
CA LYS A 149 6.41 -9.56 -0.60
C LYS A 149 7.11 -9.47 -1.93
N ARG A 150 8.41 -9.78 -1.94
CA ARG A 150 9.15 -9.84 -3.20
C ARG A 150 8.66 -11.03 -4.01
N VAL A 151 8.29 -10.78 -5.27
CA VAL A 151 7.94 -11.85 -6.20
C VAL A 151 9.19 -12.10 -7.05
N GLY A 152 10.02 -13.04 -6.60
CA GLY A 152 11.16 -13.49 -7.38
C GLY A 152 10.70 -14.11 -8.71
N PHE A 153 11.45 -13.85 -9.77
CA PHE A 153 11.40 -14.64 -11.00
C PHE A 153 12.20 -15.93 -10.83
#